data_AF-A0A1M6T6N7-F1
#
_entry.id   AF-A0A1M6T6N7-F1
#
_cell.length_a   1.000
_cell.length_b   1.000
_cell.length_c   1.000
_cell.angle_alpha   90.00
_cell.angle_beta   90.00
_cell.angle_gamma   90.00
#
_symmetry.space_group_name_H-M   'P 1'
#
loop_
_entity.id
_entity.type
_entity.pdbx_description
1 polymer ?
#
loop_
_entity_poly.entity_id
_entity_poly.type
_entity_poly.pdbx_seq_one_letter_code
_entity_poly.pdbx_strand_id
1 'polypeptide(L)'
;MKLEKILRTQSLEPYGYELLMGKAPRSVEEDWEFFNALIELAYPESLYVYFINIYPRTIIRHQDELYEILKDRENIVLEIIEEDTKEEEIIYLSNIKDYLGFKFCIDDFGRRSSNIDRLILLRPEFIKLDFELLKGYNLEVVENVKRLVHSIIPGVKLIAEKVETQEQYNIALALEIDFVQGYYFMHEDSGSHMLRP
;
A
#
# COMPACT_ATOMS: atom_id res chain seq x y z
N MET A 1 -17.09 1.14 5.44
CA MET A 1 -16.19 0.61 4.42
C MET A 1 -16.03 1.67 3.33
N LYS A 2 -14.79 1.97 2.96
CA LYS A 2 -14.42 2.92 1.89
C LYS A 2 -13.50 2.19 0.92
N LEU A 3 -13.62 2.54 -0.36
CA LEU A 3 -12.76 2.08 -1.43
C LEU A 3 -12.00 3.30 -1.96
N GLU A 4 -10.67 3.24 -1.97
CA GLU A 4 -9.84 4.30 -2.54
C GLU A 4 -9.09 3.79 -3.77
N LYS A 5 -9.11 4.56 -4.86
CA LYS A 5 -8.45 4.17 -6.12
C LYS A 5 -6.94 4.35 -6.00
N ILE A 6 -6.20 3.34 -6.44
CA ILE A 6 -4.77 3.44 -6.73
C ILE A 6 -4.63 3.43 -8.25
N LEU A 7 -4.10 4.52 -8.81
CA LEU A 7 -4.04 4.75 -10.24
C LEU A 7 -2.61 4.57 -10.76
N ARG A 8 -2.46 4.12 -11.99
CA ARG A 8 -1.16 4.14 -12.69
C ARG A 8 -0.79 5.59 -12.96
N THR A 9 0.39 6.03 -12.53
CA THR A 9 0.78 7.45 -12.64
C THR A 9 0.76 7.98 -14.07
N GLN A 10 1.15 7.15 -15.05
CA GLN A 10 1.26 7.58 -16.45
C GLN A 10 -0.08 7.66 -17.19
N SER A 11 -1.02 6.76 -16.91
CA SER A 11 -2.30 6.67 -17.65
C SER A 11 -3.51 7.13 -16.83
N LEU A 12 -3.37 7.26 -15.51
CA LEU A 12 -4.46 7.44 -14.54
C LEU A 12 -5.53 6.33 -14.59
N GLU A 13 -5.27 5.22 -15.28
CA GLU A 13 -6.14 4.05 -15.22
C GLU A 13 -6.03 3.37 -13.85
N PRO A 14 -7.14 2.84 -13.30
CA PRO A 14 -7.09 2.11 -12.05
C PRO A 14 -6.18 0.89 -12.15
N TYR A 15 -5.19 0.84 -11.25
CA TYR A 15 -4.39 -0.36 -11.01
C TYR A 15 -5.07 -1.26 -9.97
N GLY A 16 -5.62 -0.64 -8.94
CA GLY A 16 -6.13 -1.32 -7.78
C GLY A 16 -6.90 -0.41 -6.85
N TYR A 17 -7.22 -0.94 -5.69
CA TYR A 17 -7.95 -0.22 -4.67
C TYR A 17 -7.45 -0.56 -3.27
N GLU A 18 -7.47 0.43 -2.39
CA GLU A 18 -7.34 0.23 -0.96
C GLU A 18 -8.73 0.05 -0.33
N LEU A 19 -8.87 -0.99 0.48
CA LEU A 19 -10.09 -1.35 1.19
C LEU A 19 -9.98 -0.95 2.66
N LEU A 20 -10.90 -0.09 3.12
CA LEU A 20 -10.80 0.55 4.44
C LEU A 20 -12.07 0.37 5.27
N MET A 21 -11.92 0.06 6.57
CA MET A 21 -13.06 0.00 7.51
C MET A 21 -13.51 1.37 8.03
N GLY A 22 -12.66 2.40 7.92
CA GLY A 22 -12.96 3.77 8.38
C GLY A 22 -12.74 4.00 9.89
N LYS A 23 -12.25 2.99 10.62
CA LYS A 23 -11.77 3.06 12.00
C LYS A 23 -10.59 2.12 12.18
N ALA A 24 -9.68 2.46 13.09
CA ALA A 24 -8.62 1.53 13.50
C ALA A 24 -9.20 0.44 14.42
N PRO A 25 -8.75 -0.82 14.29
CA PRO A 25 -9.14 -1.90 15.19
C PRO A 25 -8.54 -1.68 16.58
N ARG A 26 -9.22 -2.19 17.61
CA ARG A 26 -8.81 -2.06 19.02
C ARG A 26 -8.18 -3.33 19.58
N SER A 27 -8.26 -4.44 18.85
CA SER A 27 -7.64 -5.72 19.20
C SER A 27 -7.24 -6.49 17.94
N VAL A 28 -6.51 -7.59 18.13
CA VAL A 28 -6.16 -8.52 17.05
C VAL A 28 -7.40 -9.15 16.44
N GLU A 29 -8.39 -9.49 17.27
CA GLU A 29 -9.65 -10.10 16.83
C GLU A 29 -10.51 -9.12 16.04
N GLU A 30 -10.58 -7.84 16.45
CA GLU A 30 -11.30 -6.82 15.68
C GLU A 30 -10.60 -6.55 14.34
N ASP A 31 -9.26 -6.55 14.30
CA ASP A 31 -8.50 -6.44 13.05
C ASP A 31 -8.75 -7.63 12.11
N TRP A 32 -8.82 -8.84 12.66
CA TRP A 32 -9.18 -10.04 11.90
C TRP A 32 -10.61 -9.99 11.37
N GLU A 33 -11.57 -9.53 12.16
CA GLU A 33 -12.95 -9.32 11.71
C GLU A 33 -13.02 -8.28 10.58
N PHE A 34 -12.23 -7.21 10.67
CA PHE A 34 -12.13 -6.19 9.63
C PHE A 34 -11.55 -6.78 8.34
N PHE A 35 -10.43 -7.50 8.44
CA PHE A 35 -9.82 -8.17 7.29
C PHE A 35 -10.83 -9.10 6.59
N ASN A 36 -11.52 -9.96 7.34
CA ASN A 36 -12.53 -10.86 6.78
C ASN A 36 -13.72 -10.12 6.17
N ALA A 37 -14.14 -8.98 6.71
CA ALA A 37 -15.20 -8.19 6.10
C ALA A 37 -14.74 -7.54 4.78
N LEU A 38 -13.49 -7.10 4.70
CA LEU A 38 -12.93 -6.42 3.52
C LEU A 38 -12.58 -7.40 2.40
N ILE A 39 -12.05 -8.59 2.71
CA ILE A 39 -11.63 -9.57 1.69
C ILE A 39 -12.81 -10.10 0.86
N GLU A 40 -14.02 -10.08 1.40
CA GLU A 40 -15.27 -10.41 0.69
C GLU A 40 -15.62 -9.39 -0.40
N LEU A 41 -15.08 -8.17 -0.34
CA LEU A 41 -15.26 -7.14 -1.37
C LEU A 41 -14.24 -7.28 -2.51
N ALA A 42 -13.14 -8.00 -2.28
CA ALA A 42 -12.16 -8.29 -3.29
C ALA A 42 -12.62 -9.51 -4.10
N TYR A 43 -12.72 -9.39 -5.42
CA TYR A 43 -13.08 -10.52 -6.28
C TYR A 43 -11.79 -11.21 -6.77
N PRO A 44 -11.60 -12.52 -6.57
CA PRO A 44 -10.37 -13.22 -6.99
C PRO A 44 -10.02 -13.05 -8.47
N GLU A 45 -11.03 -13.10 -9.35
CA GLU A 45 -10.89 -12.98 -10.81
C GLU A 45 -10.77 -11.52 -11.30
N SER A 46 -10.71 -10.56 -10.38
CA SER A 46 -10.60 -9.15 -10.73
C SER A 46 -9.22 -8.85 -11.32
N LEU A 47 -9.19 -8.03 -12.37
CA LEU A 47 -7.94 -7.49 -12.94
C LEU A 47 -7.29 -6.43 -12.02
N TYR A 48 -7.98 -6.02 -10.95
CA TYR A 48 -7.51 -5.03 -9.99
C TYR A 48 -6.85 -5.69 -8.79
N VAL A 49 -5.82 -5.01 -8.26
CA VAL A 49 -5.16 -5.40 -7.01
C VAL A 49 -5.87 -4.73 -5.83
N TYR A 50 -6.09 -5.47 -4.74
CA TYR A 50 -6.70 -4.96 -3.51
C TYR A 50 -5.68 -4.90 -2.39
N PHE A 51 -5.54 -3.71 -1.81
CA PHE A 51 -4.70 -3.44 -0.65
C PHE A 51 -5.58 -3.46 0.59
N ILE A 52 -5.23 -4.27 1.58
CA ILE A 52 -6.01 -4.45 2.81
C ILE A 52 -5.09 -4.23 4.01
N ASN A 53 -5.47 -3.27 4.84
CA ASN A 53 -4.73 -2.96 6.06
C ASN A 53 -4.85 -4.11 7.06
N ILE A 54 -3.71 -4.52 7.61
CA ILE A 54 -3.64 -5.56 8.64
C ILE A 54 -2.41 -5.33 9.53
N TYR A 55 -2.56 -5.62 10.82
CA TYR A 55 -1.44 -5.49 11.75
C TYR A 55 -0.53 -6.74 11.72
N PRO A 56 0.80 -6.58 11.87
CA PRO A 56 1.76 -7.68 11.99
C PRO A 56 1.31 -8.80 12.93
N ARG A 57 0.89 -8.45 14.15
CA ARG A 57 0.39 -9.40 15.16
C ARG A 57 -0.80 -10.23 14.70
N THR A 58 -1.65 -9.68 13.83
CA THR A 58 -2.84 -10.36 13.29
C THR A 58 -2.43 -11.40 12.26
N ILE A 59 -1.49 -11.05 11.38
CA ILE A 59 -0.89 -12.01 10.42
C ILE A 59 -0.25 -13.17 11.19
N ILE A 60 0.57 -12.87 12.19
CA ILE A 60 1.28 -13.88 12.99
C ILE A 60 0.29 -14.86 13.65
N ARG A 61 -0.81 -14.33 14.21
CA ARG A 61 -1.79 -15.13 14.94
C ARG A 61 -2.67 -16.00 14.03
N HIS A 62 -3.01 -15.50 12.84
CA HIS A 62 -3.95 -16.14 11.92
C HIS A 62 -3.28 -16.60 10.62
N GLN A 63 -1.98 -16.91 10.66
CA GLN A 63 -1.18 -17.17 9.45
C GLN A 63 -1.72 -18.34 8.62
N ASP A 64 -2.23 -19.38 9.27
CA ASP A 64 -2.75 -20.58 8.60
C ASP A 64 -4.09 -20.28 7.91
N GLU A 65 -5.01 -19.61 8.60
CA GLU A 65 -6.28 -19.17 8.02
C GLU A 65 -6.06 -18.16 6.90
N LEU A 66 -5.13 -17.23 7.10
CA LEU A 66 -4.77 -16.23 6.10
C LEU A 66 -4.18 -16.88 4.85
N TYR A 67 -3.34 -17.92 4.99
CA TYR A 67 -2.86 -18.70 3.85
C TYR A 67 -4.00 -19.38 3.10
N GLU A 68 -4.90 -20.05 3.81
CA GLU A 68 -6.04 -20.72 3.16
C GLU A 68 -6.93 -19.73 2.39
N ILE A 69 -7.09 -18.51 2.90
CA ILE A 69 -7.83 -17.44 2.22
C ILE A 69 -7.06 -16.92 0.99
N LEU A 70 -5.73 -16.75 1.09
CA LEU A 70 -4.93 -16.02 0.10
C LEU A 70 -4.18 -16.89 -0.92
N LYS A 71 -4.03 -18.20 -0.70
CA LYS A 71 -3.21 -19.09 -1.55
C LYS A 71 -3.56 -19.06 -3.04
N ASP A 72 -4.83 -18.81 -3.36
CA ASP A 72 -5.34 -18.71 -4.74
C ASP A 72 -5.70 -17.26 -5.15
N ARG A 73 -5.26 -16.26 -4.37
CA ARG A 73 -5.64 -14.85 -4.52
C ARG A 73 -4.42 -13.95 -4.73
N GLU A 74 -3.85 -14.02 -5.92
CA GLU A 74 -2.67 -13.23 -6.28
C GLU A 74 -2.91 -11.72 -6.33
N ASN A 75 -4.18 -11.29 -6.39
CA ASN A 75 -4.58 -9.90 -6.48
C ASN A 75 -4.75 -9.21 -5.12
N ILE A 76 -4.31 -9.84 -4.03
CA ILE A 76 -4.36 -9.25 -2.69
C ILE A 76 -2.95 -8.85 -2.25
N VAL A 77 -2.84 -7.65 -1.70
CA VAL A 77 -1.64 -7.12 -1.06
C VAL A 77 -2.01 -6.75 0.37
N LEU A 78 -1.25 -7.29 1.33
CA LEU A 78 -1.42 -6.97 2.74
C LEU A 78 -0.64 -5.70 3.05
N GLU A 79 -1.36 -4.67 3.44
CA GLU A 79 -0.79 -3.39 3.81
C GLU A 79 -0.46 -3.40 5.30
N ILE A 80 0.84 -3.44 5.58
CA ILE A 80 1.36 -3.64 6.93
C ILE A 80 1.35 -2.31 7.66
N ILE A 81 0.40 -2.17 8.59
CA ILE A 81 0.31 -0.99 9.44
C ILE A 81 1.49 -0.94 10.40
N GLU A 82 2.06 0.25 10.58
CA GLU A 82 3.11 0.48 11.57
C GLU A 82 2.55 0.42 13.00
N GLU A 83 3.17 -0.44 13.81
CA GLU A 83 3.00 -0.52 15.25
C GLU A 83 4.35 -0.70 15.92
N ASP A 84 4.40 -0.58 17.25
CA ASP A 84 5.60 -0.89 18.03
C ASP A 84 5.79 -2.42 18.06
N THR A 85 6.30 -2.96 16.95
CA THR A 85 6.56 -4.39 16.74
C THR A 85 8.00 -4.70 17.13
N LYS A 86 8.21 -5.80 17.86
CA LYS A 86 9.56 -6.23 18.21
C LYS A 86 10.31 -6.76 16.98
N GLU A 87 11.63 -6.65 16.99
CA GLU A 87 12.46 -7.12 15.88
C GLU A 87 12.23 -8.62 15.59
N GLU A 88 12.10 -9.44 16.62
CA GLU A 88 11.87 -10.88 16.46
C GLU A 88 10.54 -11.18 15.75
N GLU A 89 9.52 -10.37 16.00
CA GLU A 89 8.21 -10.49 15.35
C GLU A 89 8.29 -10.07 13.88
N ILE A 90 9.08 -9.05 13.53
CA ILE A 90 9.33 -8.66 12.14
C ILE A 90 10.11 -9.75 11.38
N ILE A 91 11.14 -10.33 12.00
CA ILE A 91 11.88 -11.46 11.42
C ILE A 91 10.94 -12.65 11.20
N TYR A 92 10.09 -12.96 12.17
CA TYR A 92 9.11 -14.03 12.04
C TYR A 92 8.11 -13.74 10.92
N LEU A 93 7.59 -12.51 10.84
CA LEU A 93 6.70 -12.08 9.77
C LEU A 93 7.35 -12.18 8.38
N SER A 94 8.64 -11.85 8.26
CA SER A 94 9.42 -12.02 7.03
C SER A 94 9.46 -13.50 6.60
N ASN A 95 9.70 -14.42 7.53
CA ASN A 95 9.69 -15.86 7.24
C ASN A 95 8.31 -16.36 6.81
N ILE A 96 7.23 -15.89 7.46
CA ILE A 96 5.85 -16.20 7.08
C ILE A 96 5.57 -15.72 5.66
N LYS A 97 5.93 -14.46 5.35
CA LYS A 97 5.75 -13.86 4.03
C LYS A 97 6.38 -14.73 2.94
N ASP A 98 7.63 -15.12 3.13
CA ASP A 98 8.37 -15.94 2.17
C ASP A 98 7.79 -17.34 2.03
N TYR A 99 7.43 -17.98 3.15
CA TYR A 99 6.94 -19.36 3.16
C TYR A 99 5.54 -19.48 2.54
N LEU A 100 4.66 -18.52 2.83
CA LEU A 100 3.25 -18.52 2.40
C LEU A 100 3.01 -17.72 1.11
N GLY A 101 4.00 -17.00 0.62
CA GLY A 101 3.91 -16.23 -0.63
C GLY A 101 3.10 -14.94 -0.52
N PHE A 102 3.00 -14.34 0.68
CA PHE A 102 2.25 -13.10 0.85
C PHE A 102 2.94 -11.92 0.16
N LYS A 103 2.11 -11.03 -0.41
CA LYS A 103 2.55 -9.75 -0.96
C LYS A 103 2.29 -8.64 0.04
N PHE A 104 3.30 -7.82 0.32
CA PHE A 104 3.23 -6.75 1.31
C PHE A 104 3.34 -5.36 0.67
N CYS A 105 2.60 -4.43 1.26
CA CYS A 105 2.78 -2.99 1.10
C CYS A 105 3.18 -2.39 2.45
N ILE A 106 4.15 -1.48 2.45
CA ILE A 106 4.48 -0.68 3.64
C ILE A 106 3.84 0.70 3.48
N ASP A 107 3.05 1.10 4.47
CA ASP A 107 2.35 2.38 4.51
C ASP A 107 3.21 3.50 5.15
N ASP A 108 2.92 4.77 4.84
CA ASP A 108 3.46 5.97 5.51
C ASP A 108 5.01 6.04 5.62
N PHE A 109 5.76 5.58 4.61
CA PHE A 109 7.23 5.60 4.67
C PHE A 109 7.78 7.02 4.85
N GLY A 110 8.53 7.23 5.95
CA GLY A 110 9.20 8.49 6.30
C GLY A 110 8.53 9.32 7.40
N ARG A 111 7.35 8.93 7.89
CA ARG A 111 6.52 9.74 8.83
C ARG A 111 6.93 9.59 10.30
N ARG A 112 7.27 8.37 10.70
CA ARG A 112 7.68 7.97 12.06
C ARG A 112 8.68 6.87 11.89
N SER A 113 9.87 6.98 12.51
CA SER A 113 11.00 6.04 12.50
C SER A 113 10.79 4.82 11.59
N SER A 114 10.63 5.05 10.28
CA SER A 114 10.19 4.00 9.37
C SER A 114 11.44 3.19 9.16
N ASN A 115 11.60 2.18 10.02
CA ASN A 115 12.88 1.55 10.23
C ASN A 115 13.27 0.91 8.91
N ILE A 116 14.36 1.40 8.31
CA ILE A 116 14.97 0.80 7.13
C ILE A 116 15.15 -0.72 7.34
N ASP A 117 15.36 -1.16 8.57
CA ASP A 117 15.40 -2.57 8.97
C ASP A 117 14.11 -3.32 8.59
N ARG A 118 12.91 -2.73 8.77
CA ARG A 118 11.64 -3.35 8.35
C ARG A 118 11.58 -3.50 6.83
N LEU A 119 12.04 -2.50 6.08
CA LEU A 119 12.12 -2.60 4.62
C LEU A 119 13.04 -3.76 4.20
N ILE A 120 14.23 -3.82 4.81
CA ILE A 120 15.23 -4.86 4.53
C ILE A 120 14.71 -6.25 4.87
N LEU A 121 14.07 -6.40 6.03
CA LEU A 121 13.58 -7.70 6.49
C LEU A 121 12.33 -8.14 5.72
N LEU A 122 11.34 -7.26 5.54
CA LEU A 122 10.06 -7.65 4.95
C LEU A 122 10.09 -7.70 3.42
N ARG A 123 11.02 -6.99 2.76
CA ARG A 123 11.16 -6.95 1.28
C ARG A 123 9.80 -6.81 0.57
N PRO A 124 9.04 -5.75 0.86
CA PRO A 124 7.70 -5.56 0.30
C PRO A 124 7.72 -5.39 -1.22
N GLU A 125 6.61 -5.75 -1.86
CA GLU A 125 6.36 -5.50 -3.27
C GLU A 125 5.99 -4.04 -3.53
N PHE A 126 5.39 -3.36 -2.53
CA PHE A 126 4.94 -1.97 -2.61
C PHE A 126 5.39 -1.14 -1.41
N ILE A 127 5.70 0.13 -1.64
CA ILE A 127 5.91 1.13 -0.59
C ILE A 127 5.08 2.37 -0.92
N LYS A 128 4.27 2.82 0.03
CA LYS A 128 3.60 4.11 -0.04
C LYS A 128 4.53 5.20 0.46
N LEU A 129 4.74 6.19 -0.40
CA LEU A 129 5.49 7.41 -0.10
C LEU A 129 4.50 8.52 0.18
N ASP A 130 4.53 9.03 1.40
CA ASP A 130 3.63 10.08 1.82
C ASP A 130 4.04 11.45 1.23
N PHE A 131 3.21 11.98 0.32
CA PHE A 131 3.50 13.26 -0.34
C PHE A 131 3.11 14.48 0.49
N GLU A 132 2.32 14.33 1.55
CA GLU A 132 2.11 15.40 2.52
C GLU A 132 3.38 15.64 3.35
N LEU A 133 4.16 14.60 3.68
CA LEU A 133 5.45 14.75 4.34
C LEU A 133 6.48 15.47 3.48
N LEU A 134 6.37 15.28 2.16
CA LEU A 134 7.27 15.89 1.18
C LEU A 134 6.77 17.29 0.77
N LYS A 135 5.70 17.79 1.38
CA LYS A 135 5.17 19.13 1.14
C LYS A 135 6.20 20.20 1.52
N GLY A 136 6.56 21.03 0.55
CA GLY A 136 7.58 22.08 0.71
C GLY A 136 9.01 21.62 0.43
N TYR A 137 9.22 20.33 0.16
CA TYR A 137 10.48 19.84 -0.39
C TYR A 137 10.44 19.90 -1.92
N ASN A 138 11.60 20.09 -2.53
CA ASN A 138 11.72 20.19 -3.98
C ASN A 138 11.75 18.78 -4.64
N LEU A 139 11.65 18.75 -5.97
CA LEU A 139 11.73 17.54 -6.80
C LEU A 139 12.95 16.66 -6.45
N GLU A 140 14.10 17.29 -6.18
CA GLU A 140 15.36 16.61 -5.90
C GLU A 140 15.31 15.78 -4.61
N VAL A 141 14.63 16.26 -3.57
CA VAL A 141 14.46 15.50 -2.32
C VAL A 141 13.62 14.24 -2.56
N VAL A 142 12.51 14.36 -3.29
CA VAL A 142 11.66 13.21 -3.61
C VAL A 142 12.40 12.21 -4.49
N GLU A 143 13.21 12.69 -5.43
CA GLU A 143 14.09 11.86 -6.25
C GLU A 143 15.12 11.10 -5.41
N ASN A 144 15.76 11.78 -4.45
CA ASN A 144 16.72 11.16 -3.54
C ASN A 144 16.07 10.08 -2.66
N VAL A 145 14.85 10.32 -2.17
CA VAL A 145 14.08 9.31 -1.43
C VAL A 145 13.78 8.10 -2.31
N LYS A 146 13.29 8.30 -3.55
CA LYS A 146 13.08 7.21 -4.52
C LYS A 146 14.36 6.41 -4.74
N ARG A 147 15.48 7.08 -5.00
CA ARG A 147 16.79 6.43 -5.23
C ARG A 147 17.25 5.64 -4.01
N LEU A 148 17.07 6.18 -2.81
CA LEU A 148 17.37 5.48 -1.56
C LEU A 148 16.57 4.18 -1.46
N VAL A 149 15.25 4.27 -1.61
CA VAL A 149 14.36 3.10 -1.53
C VAL A 149 14.74 2.04 -2.57
N HIS A 150 14.99 2.42 -3.82
CA HIS A 150 15.41 1.50 -4.88
C HIS A 150 16.80 0.91 -4.69
N SER A 151 17.68 1.59 -3.97
CA SER A 151 18.99 1.04 -3.61
C SER A 151 18.92 -0.01 -2.49
N ILE A 152 17.90 0.08 -1.62
CA ILE A 152 17.64 -0.90 -0.54
C ILE A 152 16.85 -2.09 -1.08
N ILE A 153 15.78 -1.85 -1.84
CA ILE A 153 14.92 -2.88 -2.42
C ILE A 153 14.78 -2.67 -3.93
N PRO A 154 15.66 -3.28 -4.73
CA PRO A 154 15.56 -3.22 -6.18
C PRO A 154 14.23 -3.79 -6.67
N GLY A 155 13.53 -3.03 -7.53
CA GLY A 155 12.29 -3.47 -8.17
C GLY A 155 11.00 -3.25 -7.36
N VAL A 156 11.08 -2.71 -6.14
CA VAL A 156 9.89 -2.32 -5.36
C VAL A 156 9.07 -1.26 -6.11
N LYS A 157 7.75 -1.39 -6.03
CA LYS A 157 6.80 -0.45 -6.62
C LYS A 157 6.46 0.66 -5.65
N LEU A 158 6.48 1.89 -6.14
CA LEU A 158 6.20 3.06 -5.33
C LEU A 158 4.79 3.58 -5.60
N ILE A 159 4.07 3.87 -4.52
CA ILE A 159 2.76 4.52 -4.55
C ILE A 159 2.93 5.90 -3.91
N ALA A 160 2.73 6.98 -4.65
CA ALA A 160 2.63 8.31 -4.05
C ALA A 160 1.23 8.45 -3.44
N GLU A 161 1.14 8.45 -2.11
CA GLU A 161 -0.11 8.61 -1.38
C GLU A 161 -0.35 10.07 -0.95
N LYS A 162 -1.61 10.39 -0.61
CA LYS A 162 -2.04 11.73 -0.19
C LYS A 162 -1.64 12.82 -1.19
N VAL A 163 -1.78 12.50 -2.48
CA VAL A 163 -1.67 13.49 -3.57
C VAL A 163 -2.92 14.38 -3.55
N GLU A 164 -2.73 15.66 -3.21
CA GLU A 164 -3.80 16.66 -3.08
C GLU A 164 -3.75 17.73 -4.18
N THR A 165 -2.59 17.92 -4.83
CA THR A 165 -2.39 19.00 -5.82
C THR A 165 -1.84 18.50 -7.16
N GLN A 166 -2.10 19.27 -8.21
CA GLN A 166 -1.49 19.07 -9.53
C GLN A 166 0.05 19.07 -9.46
N GLU A 167 0.64 19.91 -8.61
CA GLU A 167 2.09 19.99 -8.45
C GLU A 167 2.66 18.68 -7.88
N GLN A 168 2.02 18.11 -6.86
CA GLN A 168 2.38 16.81 -6.31
C GLN A 168 2.25 15.70 -7.36
N TYR A 169 1.17 15.70 -8.14
CA TYR A 169 1.02 14.74 -9.24
C TYR A 169 2.12 14.91 -10.31
N ASN A 170 2.44 16.15 -10.71
CA ASN A 170 3.51 16.43 -11.67
C ASN A 170 4.88 15.95 -11.17
N ILE A 171 5.15 16.05 -9.87
CA ILE A 171 6.35 15.48 -9.25
C ILE A 171 6.36 13.95 -9.40
N ALA A 172 5.25 13.28 -9.04
CA ALA A 172 5.15 11.82 -9.18
C ALA A 172 5.33 11.36 -10.63
N LEU A 173 4.76 12.10 -11.59
CA LEU A 173 4.87 11.85 -13.02
C LEU A 173 6.31 12.05 -13.53
N ALA A 174 6.94 13.18 -13.19
CA ALA A 174 8.30 13.50 -13.59
C ALA A 174 9.33 12.52 -13.03
N LEU A 175 9.07 11.99 -11.83
CA LEU A 175 9.92 11.01 -11.17
C LEU A 175 9.54 9.57 -11.51
N GLU A 176 8.61 9.33 -12.44
CA GLU A 176 8.18 7.99 -12.84
C GLU A 176 7.86 7.10 -11.64
N ILE A 177 7.12 7.63 -10.65
CA ILE A 177 6.55 6.83 -9.57
C ILE A 177 5.50 5.91 -10.20
N ASP A 178 5.43 4.64 -9.78
CA ASP A 178 4.58 3.64 -10.44
C ASP A 178 3.08 3.97 -10.32
N PHE A 179 2.65 4.39 -9.13
CA PHE A 179 1.24 4.64 -8.81
C PHE A 179 1.00 5.92 -8.00
N VAL A 180 -0.24 6.42 -8.05
CA VAL A 180 -0.70 7.59 -7.30
C VAL A 180 -2.04 7.31 -6.63
N GLN A 181 -2.23 7.87 -5.44
CA GLN A 181 -3.46 7.82 -4.65
C GLN A 181 -3.63 9.15 -3.89
N GLY A 182 -4.85 9.69 -3.87
CA GLY A 182 -5.13 10.88 -3.09
C GLY A 182 -6.38 11.64 -3.53
N TYR A 183 -6.69 12.69 -2.77
CA TYR A 183 -7.89 13.51 -2.96
C TYR A 183 -7.94 14.20 -4.33
N TYR A 184 -6.78 14.54 -4.89
CA TYR A 184 -6.68 15.19 -6.21
C TYR A 184 -7.46 14.41 -7.30
N PHE A 185 -7.45 13.08 -7.23
CA PHE A 185 -8.12 12.21 -8.20
C PHE A 185 -9.59 11.90 -7.87
N MET A 186 -10.07 12.28 -6.68
CA MET A 186 -11.47 12.04 -6.28
C MET A 186 -12.45 13.00 -6.98
N HIS A 187 -11.96 14.10 -7.53
CA HIS A 187 -12.78 15.11 -8.20
C HIS A 187 -12.89 14.95 -9.72
N GLU A 188 -12.06 14.13 -10.34
CA GLU A 188 -12.11 13.89 -11.79
C GLU A 188 -13.33 13.04 -12.21
N ASP A 189 -13.99 12.35 -11.28
CA ASP A 189 -15.29 11.68 -11.54
C ASP A 189 -16.47 12.66 -11.75
N SER A 190 -16.24 13.98 -11.70
CA SER A 190 -17.29 15.01 -11.84
C SER A 190 -17.32 15.70 -13.22
N GLY A 191 -16.42 15.40 -14.15
CA GLY A 191 -16.40 16.15 -15.41
C GLY A 191 -15.52 15.57 -16.51
N SER A 192 -16.18 15.17 -17.60
CA SER A 192 -15.64 15.02 -18.96
C SER A 192 -14.72 13.83 -19.30
N HIS A 193 -15.23 12.61 -19.11
CA HIS A 193 -15.08 11.58 -20.14
C HIS A 193 -16.45 11.06 -20.58
N MET A 194 -17.13 11.89 -21.38
CA MET A 194 -18.09 11.34 -22.36
C MET A 194 -17.28 10.47 -23.32
N LEU A 195 -17.23 9.18 -23.04
CA LEU A 195 -17.03 8.17 -24.08
C LEU A 195 -18.21 8.34 -25.05
N ARG A 196 -17.94 8.91 -26.22
CA ARG A 196 -18.79 8.68 -27.39
C ARG A 196 -18.18 7.50 -28.17
N PRO A 197 -19.00 6.57 -28.68
CA PRO A 197 -18.60 5.69 -29.77
C PRO A 197 -18.28 6.50 -31.04
#